data_AF-A0A139TUC9-F1
#
_entry.id   AF-A0A139TUC9-F1
#
_cell.length_a   1.000
_cell.length_b   1.000
_cell.length_c   1.000
_cell.angle_alpha   90.00
_cell.angle_beta   90.00
_cell.angle_gamma   90.00
#
_symmetry.space_group_name_H-M   'P 1'
#
loop_
_entity.id
_entity.type
_entity.pdbx_description
1 polymer ?
#
loop_
_entity_poly.entity_id
_entity_poly.type
_entity_poly.pdbx_seq_one_letter_code
_entity_poly.pdbx_strand_id
1 'polypeptide(L)'
;MQSKVTVPAAGMSSADWDGVDPDIRERSYWTAREGCYARVQGFRDRSQGIVDGNLSEADALREVRAMLRATGYRPEPGTEGTIQDLNSDARQRLILDTNVAMVQGKAYRDSMMGSIAYPAQRLVRERYSRQPRDWAARWREAAAAVNYEGVATDGSHIALLTSPIWRKLSRFDLPYPPYDYNSGMGVDPVDYEEAQRHGLVIPEATIEGMDNESLNASLEASVARMDGDLQQAFARALADCVEVEGDRVYYTDPNGTRPVHWSEAGRVICGQRPPVIPDTQARAVVKFVEDQRKFDRAQRGVQGYATQEEWDALYDAVNRIRPTDVRESGTLYRGMSIDSNNADQFLDRIKRDGYQALPTKMVDSWSRTEETAQRFAAGGKPGNERIILVNEDYRSGHRIDTIVRTLQEQRRLVNKTDQHPHTNESEVLIMQGVRHRVNKIVRGRDGTPTYVYVSEQQ
;
A
#
# COMPACT_ATOMS: atom_id res chain seq x y z
N MET A 1 -5.61 2.20 3.93
CA MET A 1 -4.85 2.80 5.06
C MET A 1 -3.41 2.31 4.96
N GLN A 2 -2.41 3.16 5.09
CA GLN A 2 -0.99 2.77 4.91
C GLN A 2 -0.54 1.94 6.13
N SER A 3 -0.06 0.71 5.90
CA SER A 3 0.40 -0.20 6.97
C SER A 3 1.93 -0.34 6.93
N LYS A 4 2.56 -0.33 8.12
CA LYS A 4 4.03 -0.48 8.25
C LYS A 4 4.50 -1.86 7.77
N VAL A 5 5.78 -2.07 7.47
CA VAL A 5 6.35 -3.38 7.07
C VAL A 5 7.05 -4.04 8.25
N THR A 6 6.74 -5.29 8.58
CA THR A 6 7.38 -6.01 9.69
C THR A 6 8.86 -6.24 9.41
N VAL A 7 9.72 -5.72 10.29
CA VAL A 7 11.17 -5.91 10.23
C VAL A 7 11.66 -6.58 11.52
N PRO A 8 12.13 -7.84 11.45
CA PRO A 8 12.82 -8.48 12.55
C PRO A 8 14.18 -7.80 12.79
N ALA A 9 14.44 -7.35 14.01
CA ALA A 9 15.61 -6.55 14.36
C ALA A 9 16.41 -7.24 15.48
N ALA A 10 16.84 -8.48 15.22
CA ALA A 10 17.60 -9.28 16.18
C ALA A 10 18.85 -8.50 16.62
N GLY A 11 19.00 -8.27 17.93
CA GLY A 11 20.18 -7.60 18.49
C GLY A 11 20.23 -6.08 18.32
N MET A 12 19.38 -5.45 17.51
CA MET A 12 19.36 -3.99 17.34
C MET A 12 18.58 -3.30 18.47
N SER A 13 19.25 -2.42 19.21
CA SER A 13 18.65 -1.54 20.21
C SER A 13 17.92 -0.35 19.57
N SER A 14 17.11 0.36 20.35
CA SER A 14 16.47 1.59 19.87
C SER A 14 17.47 2.68 19.46
N ALA A 15 18.68 2.67 20.04
CA ALA A 15 19.73 3.62 19.67
C ALA A 15 20.37 3.26 18.32
N ASP A 16 20.50 1.96 18.00
CA ASP A 16 21.00 1.50 16.70
C ASP A 16 20.04 1.92 15.58
N TRP A 17 18.74 1.93 15.87
CA TRP A 17 17.73 2.46 14.96
C TRP A 17 17.81 3.97 14.76
N ASP A 18 18.33 4.76 15.70
CA ASP A 18 18.47 6.21 15.51
C ASP A 18 19.46 6.55 14.37
N GLY A 19 20.39 5.64 14.06
CA GLY A 19 21.31 5.74 12.92
C GLY A 19 20.72 5.26 11.59
N VAL A 20 19.52 4.68 11.60
CA VAL A 20 18.80 4.24 10.41
C VAL A 20 18.03 5.41 9.80
N ASP A 21 18.02 5.47 8.47
CA ASP A 21 17.34 6.54 7.73
C ASP A 21 15.90 6.75 8.24
N PRO A 22 15.46 8.01 8.45
CA PRO A 22 14.12 8.32 8.95
C PRO A 22 12.99 7.68 8.15
N ASP A 23 13.15 7.59 6.82
CA ASP A 23 12.14 7.00 5.95
C ASP A 23 12.03 5.49 6.22
N ILE A 24 13.16 4.82 6.44
CA ILE A 24 13.17 3.40 6.82
C ILE A 24 12.45 3.21 8.17
N ARG A 25 12.70 4.09 9.16
CA ARG A 25 12.09 4.00 10.49
C ARG A 25 10.58 4.26 10.50
N GLU A 26 10.12 5.22 9.71
CA GLU A 26 8.70 5.56 9.54
C GLU A 26 7.89 4.35 9.06
N ARG A 27 8.48 3.61 8.12
CA ARG A 27 7.84 2.60 7.29
C ARG A 27 7.98 1.20 7.86
N SER A 28 8.95 0.99 8.76
CA SER A 28 9.20 -0.28 9.43
C SER A 28 8.41 -0.42 10.73
N TYR A 29 7.75 -1.55 10.90
CA TYR A 29 7.30 -2.04 12.21
C TYR A 29 8.39 -2.94 12.77
N TRP A 30 9.12 -2.43 13.74
CA TRP A 30 10.19 -3.16 14.42
C TRP A 30 10.01 -3.06 15.93
N THR A 31 10.52 -4.07 16.63
CA THR A 31 10.62 -4.07 18.08
C THR A 31 12.08 -4.25 18.43
N ALA A 32 12.65 -3.33 19.22
CA ALA A 32 14.06 -3.39 19.58
C ALA A 32 14.41 -4.76 20.18
N ARG A 33 15.51 -5.35 19.70
CA ARG A 33 16.06 -6.65 20.09
C ARG A 33 15.17 -7.86 19.81
N GLU A 34 14.11 -7.73 19.01
CA GLU A 34 13.26 -8.86 18.64
C GLU A 34 13.55 -9.34 17.20
N GLY A 35 14.10 -10.54 17.09
CA GLY A 35 14.47 -11.18 15.81
C GLY A 35 13.42 -12.13 15.22
N CYS A 36 12.35 -12.43 15.96
CA CYS A 36 11.32 -13.35 15.51
C CYS A 36 10.21 -12.62 14.75
N TYR A 37 10.17 -12.83 13.44
CA TYR A 37 9.15 -12.26 12.55
C TYR A 37 7.72 -12.46 13.08
N ALA A 38 7.36 -13.68 13.52
CA ALA A 38 6.00 -13.97 14.00
C ALA A 38 5.60 -13.10 15.20
N ARG A 39 6.55 -12.75 16.07
CA ARG A 39 6.31 -11.87 17.22
C ARG A 39 6.18 -10.41 16.78
N VAL A 40 7.07 -9.93 15.93
CA VAL A 40 7.00 -8.55 15.40
C VAL A 40 5.73 -8.33 14.57
N GLN A 41 5.38 -9.29 13.71
CA GLN A 41 4.11 -9.31 12.97
C GLN A 41 2.91 -9.36 13.92
N GLY A 42 2.96 -10.20 14.96
CA GLY A 42 1.91 -10.28 15.96
C GLY A 42 1.64 -8.92 16.62
N PHE A 43 2.68 -8.19 17.01
CA PHE A 43 2.56 -6.82 17.52
C PHE A 43 1.99 -5.85 16.48
N ARG A 44 2.48 -5.90 15.23
CA ARG A 44 1.98 -5.09 14.12
C ARG A 44 0.50 -5.26 13.88
N ASP A 45 0.02 -6.50 13.79
CA ASP A 45 -1.38 -6.79 13.49
C ASP A 45 -2.30 -6.24 14.59
N ARG A 46 -1.84 -6.25 15.86
CA ARG A 46 -2.61 -5.67 16.97
C ARG A 46 -2.58 -4.15 16.96
N SER A 47 -1.44 -3.53 16.63
CA SER A 47 -1.39 -2.08 16.38
C SER A 47 -2.31 -1.66 15.25
N GLN A 48 -2.34 -2.42 14.14
CA GLN A 48 -3.25 -2.15 13.02
C GLN A 48 -4.72 -2.33 13.43
N GLY A 49 -5.03 -3.39 14.19
CA GLY A 49 -6.38 -3.61 14.73
C GLY A 49 -6.88 -2.45 15.61
N ILE A 50 -5.99 -1.84 16.41
CA ILE A 50 -6.32 -0.61 17.18
C ILE A 50 -6.57 0.57 16.24
N VAL A 51 -5.70 0.78 15.26
CA VAL A 51 -5.82 1.87 14.28
C VAL A 51 -7.13 1.77 13.48
N ASP A 52 -7.51 0.56 13.09
CA ASP A 52 -8.73 0.29 12.32
C ASP A 52 -10.00 0.35 13.18
N GLY A 53 -9.87 0.50 14.51
CA GLY A 53 -10.99 0.46 15.46
C GLY A 53 -11.57 -0.93 15.70
N ASN A 54 -10.91 -1.97 15.20
CA ASN A 54 -11.33 -3.37 15.33
C ASN A 54 -10.89 -4.01 16.65
N LEU A 55 -9.95 -3.39 17.36
CA LEU A 55 -9.37 -3.94 18.59
C LEU A 55 -9.21 -2.84 19.65
N SER A 56 -9.65 -3.11 20.88
CA SER A 56 -9.36 -2.24 22.03
C SER A 56 -7.89 -2.42 22.46
N GLU A 57 -7.30 -1.42 23.12
CA GLU A 57 -5.95 -1.54 23.69
C GLU A 57 -5.85 -2.71 24.68
N ALA A 58 -6.89 -2.92 25.49
CA ALA A 58 -6.95 -4.02 26.45
C ALA A 58 -6.97 -5.40 25.75
N ASP A 59 -7.73 -5.53 24.65
CA ASP A 59 -7.74 -6.75 23.85
C ASP A 59 -6.43 -6.97 23.12
N ALA A 60 -5.82 -5.92 22.58
CA ALA A 60 -4.51 -5.97 21.96
C ALA A 60 -3.44 -6.52 22.92
N LEU A 61 -3.40 -6.00 24.16
CA LEU A 61 -2.49 -6.50 25.20
C LEU A 61 -2.77 -7.95 25.56
N ARG A 62 -4.04 -8.34 25.71
CA ARG A 62 -4.44 -9.72 25.99
C ARG A 62 -3.97 -10.68 24.89
N GLU A 63 -4.15 -10.30 23.63
CA GLU A 63 -3.75 -11.10 22.49
C GLU A 63 -2.24 -11.17 22.30
N VAL A 64 -1.52 -10.06 22.53
CA VAL A 64 -0.05 -10.05 22.54
C VAL A 64 0.48 -11.05 23.55
N ARG A 65 -0.06 -11.06 24.78
CA ARG A 65 0.34 -12.03 25.81
C ARG A 65 0.05 -13.47 25.38
N ALA A 66 -1.08 -13.71 24.71
CA ALA A 66 -1.41 -15.04 24.19
C ALA A 66 -0.43 -15.47 23.09
N MET A 67 -0.09 -14.56 22.17
CA MET A 67 0.87 -14.77 21.09
C MET A 67 2.30 -15.03 21.61
N LEU A 68 2.76 -14.27 22.60
CA LEU A 68 4.07 -14.51 23.23
C LEU A 68 4.14 -15.87 23.94
N ARG A 69 3.05 -16.30 24.59
CA ARG A 69 2.95 -17.66 25.16
C ARG A 69 2.98 -18.74 24.07
N ALA A 70 2.22 -18.56 22.99
CA ALA A 70 2.13 -19.53 21.90
C ALA A 70 3.46 -19.69 21.13
N THR A 71 4.23 -18.61 21.01
CA THR A 71 5.56 -18.61 20.37
C THR A 71 6.69 -19.06 21.32
N GLY A 72 6.36 -19.43 22.56
CA GLY A 72 7.34 -19.94 23.52
C GLY A 72 8.30 -18.88 24.04
N TYR A 73 7.95 -17.59 23.98
CA TYR A 73 8.84 -16.52 24.42
C TYR A 73 9.28 -16.68 25.88
N ARG A 74 10.57 -16.46 26.11
CA ARG A 74 11.19 -16.30 27.42
C ARG A 74 12.03 -15.02 27.40
N PRO A 75 11.91 -14.15 28.42
CA PRO A 75 12.80 -13.01 28.56
C PRO A 75 14.25 -13.48 28.74
N GLU A 76 15.19 -12.63 28.34
CA GLU A 76 16.60 -12.84 28.64
C GLU A 76 16.81 -12.82 30.17
N PRO A 77 17.71 -13.65 30.72
CA PRO A 77 17.96 -13.70 32.15
C PRO A 77 18.28 -12.31 32.73
N GLY A 78 17.57 -11.91 33.79
CA GLY A 78 17.75 -10.62 34.47
C GLY A 78 16.99 -9.45 33.84
N THR A 79 16.22 -9.68 32.77
CA THR A 79 15.38 -8.65 32.14
C THR A 79 13.90 -8.77 32.49
N GLU A 80 13.52 -9.78 33.28
CA GLU A 80 12.14 -10.12 33.61
C GLU A 80 11.38 -8.92 34.20
N GLY A 81 10.21 -8.61 33.64
CA GLY A 81 9.37 -7.50 34.09
C GLY A 81 9.90 -6.10 33.76
N THR A 82 11.08 -5.97 33.16
CA THR A 82 11.65 -4.68 32.75
C THR A 82 11.14 -4.25 31.38
N ILE A 83 11.49 -3.02 30.95
CA ILE A 83 11.18 -2.53 29.59
C ILE A 83 11.84 -3.36 28.47
N GLN A 84 12.78 -4.25 28.80
CA GLN A 84 13.39 -5.17 27.83
C GLN A 84 12.62 -6.49 27.68
N ASP A 85 11.79 -6.84 28.66
CA ASP A 85 10.94 -8.03 28.61
C ASP A 85 9.65 -7.75 27.81
N LEU A 86 9.43 -8.50 26.73
CA LEU A 86 8.23 -8.37 25.90
C LEU A 86 6.95 -8.84 26.59
N ASN A 87 7.05 -9.62 27.68
CA ASN A 87 5.91 -9.97 28.50
C ASN A 87 5.51 -8.84 29.46
N SER A 88 6.35 -7.82 29.66
CA SER A 88 6.02 -6.73 30.56
C SER A 88 4.99 -5.79 29.94
N ASP A 89 4.04 -5.34 30.76
CA ASP A 89 3.00 -4.39 30.34
C ASP A 89 3.60 -3.09 29.82
N ALA A 90 4.68 -2.63 30.47
CA ALA A 90 5.38 -1.42 30.08
C ALA A 90 5.96 -1.53 28.66
N ARG A 91 6.52 -2.68 28.30
CA ARG A 91 7.10 -2.91 26.97
C ARG A 91 6.02 -3.08 25.91
N GLN A 92 4.97 -3.85 26.21
CA GLN A 92 3.87 -4.07 25.26
C GLN A 92 3.16 -2.76 24.92
N ARG A 93 2.82 -1.96 25.94
CA ARG A 93 2.20 -0.64 25.72
C ARG A 93 3.11 0.31 24.97
N LEU A 94 4.41 0.37 25.32
CA LEU A 94 5.36 1.19 24.58
C LEU A 94 5.35 0.86 23.08
N ILE A 95 5.38 -0.43 22.72
CA ILE A 95 5.38 -0.87 21.31
C ILE A 95 4.06 -0.50 20.64
N LEU A 96 2.92 -0.83 21.26
CA LEU A 96 1.60 -0.58 20.69
C LEU A 96 1.32 0.92 20.55
N ASP A 97 1.47 1.69 21.63
CA ASP A 97 1.14 3.11 21.69
C ASP A 97 2.00 3.92 20.72
N THR A 98 3.30 3.63 20.65
CA THR A 98 4.22 4.36 19.76
C THR A 98 3.81 4.14 18.30
N ASN A 99 3.51 2.90 17.92
CA ASN A 99 3.17 2.60 16.52
C ASN A 99 1.78 3.11 16.14
N VAL A 100 0.79 2.99 17.03
CA VAL A 100 -0.55 3.55 16.82
C VAL A 100 -0.46 5.07 16.68
N ALA A 101 0.27 5.74 17.59
CA ALA A 101 0.44 7.19 17.54
C ALA A 101 1.17 7.66 16.27
N MET A 102 2.17 6.93 15.78
CA MET A 102 2.85 7.28 14.51
C MET A 102 1.88 7.25 13.32
N VAL A 103 1.02 6.23 13.22
CA VAL A 103 0.06 6.13 12.12
C VAL A 103 -1.00 7.22 12.23
N GLN A 104 -1.53 7.46 13.43
CA GLN A 104 -2.52 8.51 13.68
C GLN A 104 -1.94 9.91 13.45
N GLY A 105 -0.73 10.17 13.92
CA GLY A 105 -0.03 11.45 13.75
C GLY A 105 0.25 11.77 12.29
N LYS A 106 0.61 10.77 11.48
CA LYS A 106 0.74 10.92 10.02
C LYS A 106 -0.60 11.28 9.38
N ALA A 107 -1.65 10.51 9.67
CA ALA A 107 -2.98 10.76 9.09
C ALA A 107 -3.51 12.16 9.46
N TYR A 108 -3.33 12.57 10.71
CA TYR A 108 -3.67 13.92 11.16
C TYR A 108 -2.89 14.98 10.39
N ARG A 109 -1.55 14.83 10.28
CA ARG A 109 -0.73 15.77 9.52
C ARG A 109 -1.19 15.86 8.07
N ASP A 110 -1.34 14.73 7.38
CA ASP A 110 -1.75 14.70 5.97
C ASP A 110 -3.11 15.39 5.78
N SER A 111 -4.03 15.26 6.75
CA SER A 111 -5.32 15.96 6.72
C SER A 111 -5.22 17.48 6.92
N MET A 112 -4.16 17.96 7.57
CA MET A 112 -3.92 19.37 7.87
C MET A 112 -3.03 20.06 6.83
N MET A 113 -2.14 19.32 6.16
CA MET A 113 -1.24 19.87 5.15
C MET A 113 -2.01 20.59 4.04
N GLY A 114 -1.62 21.83 3.74
CA GLY A 114 -2.31 22.68 2.76
C GLY A 114 -3.55 23.40 3.29
N SER A 115 -3.89 23.25 4.58
CA SER A 115 -4.96 24.01 5.21
C SER A 115 -4.61 25.49 5.32
N ILE A 116 -5.37 26.34 4.62
CA ILE A 116 -5.27 27.80 4.75
C ILE A 116 -5.87 28.27 6.08
N ALA A 117 -6.91 27.58 6.57
CA ALA A 117 -7.58 27.93 7.82
C ALA A 117 -6.73 27.64 9.06
N TYR A 118 -5.90 26.59 9.01
CA TYR A 118 -5.02 26.18 10.09
C TYR A 118 -3.58 26.00 9.57
N PRO A 119 -2.87 27.09 9.29
CA PRO A 119 -1.54 27.04 8.66
C PRO A 119 -0.42 26.66 9.65
N ALA A 120 -0.72 26.65 10.95
CA ALA A 120 0.23 26.38 12.03
C ALA A 120 -0.34 25.37 13.04
N GLN A 121 0.53 24.88 13.90
CA GLN A 121 0.15 24.03 15.03
C GLN A 121 1.00 24.34 16.26
N ARG A 122 0.46 24.03 17.44
CA ARG A 122 1.06 24.24 18.75
C ARG A 122 1.49 22.89 19.33
N LEU A 123 2.72 22.80 19.82
CA LEU A 123 3.16 21.62 20.58
C LEU A 123 2.48 21.61 21.96
N VAL A 124 1.71 20.58 22.26
CA VAL A 124 0.94 20.45 23.51
C VAL A 124 1.18 19.12 24.20
N ARG A 125 0.88 19.04 25.50
CA ARG A 125 0.95 17.79 26.27
C ARG A 125 -0.45 17.18 26.38
N GLU A 126 -0.68 16.11 25.64
CA GLU A 126 -1.95 15.38 25.63
C GLU A 126 -2.07 14.39 26.79
N ARG A 127 -0.93 13.85 27.26
CA ARG A 127 -0.91 12.81 28.31
C ARG A 127 0.06 13.14 29.43
N TYR A 128 -0.34 12.82 30.65
CA TYR A 128 0.50 12.95 31.83
C TYR A 128 1.73 12.04 31.74
N SER A 129 2.91 12.58 32.04
CA SER A 129 4.15 11.82 32.17
C SER A 129 4.66 11.90 33.60
N ARG A 130 4.99 10.75 34.20
CA ARG A 130 5.57 10.67 35.55
C ARG A 130 6.94 11.34 35.65
N GLN A 131 7.70 11.33 34.57
CA GLN A 131 9.00 12.00 34.45
C GLN A 131 8.97 12.86 33.18
N PRO A 132 8.39 14.06 33.23
CA PRO A 132 8.25 14.91 32.06
C PRO A 132 9.62 15.41 31.61
N ARG A 133 9.88 15.33 30.30
CA ARG A 133 11.07 15.93 29.69
C ARG A 133 10.90 17.45 29.58
N ASP A 134 12.02 18.17 29.58
CA ASP A 134 12.03 19.60 29.32
C ASP A 134 11.83 19.89 27.83
N TRP A 135 10.56 19.94 27.43
CA TRP A 135 10.17 20.25 26.05
C TRP A 135 10.40 21.71 25.68
N ALA A 136 10.47 22.63 26.65
CA ALA A 136 10.77 24.03 26.40
C ALA A 136 12.25 24.23 26.03
N ALA A 137 13.16 23.52 26.71
CA ALA A 137 14.56 23.46 26.29
C ALA A 137 14.69 22.81 24.90
N ARG A 138 14.07 21.65 24.67
CA ARG A 138 14.11 20.96 23.36
C ARG A 138 13.56 21.80 22.22
N TRP A 139 12.47 22.54 22.44
CA TRP A 139 11.91 23.45 21.45
C TRP A 139 12.89 24.56 21.10
N ARG A 140 13.49 25.22 22.11
CA ARG A 140 14.48 26.28 21.86
C ARG A 140 15.70 25.75 21.11
N GLU A 141 16.20 24.58 21.48
CA GLU A 141 17.32 23.93 20.77
C GLU A 141 16.96 23.57 19.33
N ALA A 142 15.78 22.99 19.09
CA ALA A 142 15.30 22.64 17.76
C ALA A 142 15.05 23.89 16.90
N ALA A 143 14.41 24.91 17.46
CA ALA A 143 14.15 26.19 16.80
C ALA A 143 15.44 26.88 16.39
N ALA A 144 16.43 26.96 17.30
CA ALA A 144 17.74 27.51 16.99
C ALA A 144 18.45 26.73 15.87
N ALA A 145 18.36 25.39 15.89
CA ALA A 145 18.99 24.54 14.87
C ALA A 145 18.36 24.69 13.47
N VAL A 146 17.13 25.18 13.37
CA VAL A 146 16.46 25.49 12.09
C VAL A 146 16.37 26.99 11.81
N ASN A 147 17.17 27.81 12.51
CA ASN A 147 17.19 29.27 12.38
C ASN A 147 15.80 29.92 12.54
N TYR A 148 14.94 29.35 13.37
CA TYR A 148 13.55 29.80 13.61
C TYR A 148 12.67 29.83 12.35
N GLU A 149 13.00 29.05 11.30
CA GLU A 149 12.23 28.99 10.06
C GLU A 149 10.79 28.53 10.31
N GLY A 150 9.82 29.44 10.12
CA GLY A 150 8.40 29.16 10.36
C GLY A 150 8.05 28.91 11.83
N VAL A 151 8.85 29.41 12.78
CA VAL A 151 8.69 29.21 14.23
C VAL A 151 8.35 30.53 14.92
N ALA A 152 7.35 30.54 15.80
CA ALA A 152 7.04 31.69 16.63
C ALA A 152 8.16 31.94 17.66
N THR A 153 8.66 33.18 17.73
CA THR A 153 9.81 33.56 18.57
C THR A 153 9.43 33.99 19.98
N ASP A 154 8.14 33.99 20.31
CA ASP A 154 7.57 34.49 21.57
C ASP A 154 7.49 33.42 22.68
N GLY A 155 7.92 32.19 22.40
CA GLY A 155 7.91 31.07 23.35
C GLY A 155 6.59 30.29 23.41
N SER A 156 5.64 30.56 22.51
CA SER A 156 4.33 29.90 22.45
C SER A 156 4.34 28.42 22.01
N HIS A 157 5.50 27.91 21.56
CA HIS A 157 5.64 26.58 20.95
C HIS A 157 4.75 26.38 19.71
N ILE A 158 4.57 27.44 18.93
CA ILE A 158 3.79 27.46 17.70
C ILE A 158 4.73 27.53 16.49
N ALA A 159 4.46 26.73 15.46
CA ALA A 159 5.16 26.80 14.19
C ALA A 159 4.24 26.43 13.02
N LEU A 160 4.58 26.88 11.82
CA LEU A 160 3.89 26.52 10.57
C LEU A 160 3.90 25.00 10.37
N LEU A 161 2.87 24.43 9.76
CA LEU A 161 2.80 22.99 9.44
C LEU A 161 4.02 22.50 8.62
N THR A 162 4.57 23.39 7.78
CA THR A 162 5.73 23.13 6.91
C THR A 162 7.07 23.35 7.59
N SER A 163 7.11 23.88 8.83
CA SER A 163 8.36 24.24 9.49
C SER A 163 9.24 23.00 9.71
N PRO A 164 10.55 23.09 9.43
CA PRO A 164 11.50 22.01 9.71
C PRO A 164 11.67 21.71 11.21
N ILE A 165 11.17 22.56 12.11
CA ILE A 165 11.24 22.33 13.56
C ILE A 165 10.57 21.02 13.96
N TRP A 166 9.48 20.62 13.29
CA TRP A 166 8.73 19.41 13.64
C TRP A 166 9.56 18.15 13.47
N ARG A 167 10.33 18.10 12.37
CA ARG A 167 11.30 17.04 12.13
C ARG A 167 12.41 17.09 13.16
N LYS A 168 12.95 18.28 13.44
CA LYS A 168 14.06 18.48 14.38
C LYS A 168 13.74 18.13 15.83
N LEU A 169 12.48 18.32 16.25
CA LEU A 169 11.97 17.94 17.58
C LEU A 169 11.85 16.42 17.74
N SER A 170 11.69 15.71 16.63
CA SER A 170 11.38 14.30 16.60
C SER A 170 12.65 13.47 16.76
N ARG A 171 12.67 12.59 17.77
CA ARG A 171 13.69 11.52 17.85
C ARG A 171 13.67 10.64 16.60
N PHE A 172 12.49 10.48 16.01
CA PHE A 172 12.27 9.65 14.82
C PHE A 172 12.58 10.39 13.51
N ASP A 173 12.93 11.68 13.61
CA ASP A 173 13.13 12.56 12.45
C ASP A 173 11.90 12.63 11.53
N LEU A 174 10.71 12.56 12.15
CA LEU A 174 9.40 12.66 11.51
C LEU A 174 8.71 13.98 11.86
N PRO A 175 8.02 14.65 10.93
CA PRO A 175 7.45 15.98 11.20
C PRO A 175 6.10 15.95 11.92
N TYR A 176 5.78 14.86 12.62
CA TYR A 176 4.50 14.65 13.30
C TYR A 176 4.67 13.80 14.56
N PRO A 177 3.70 13.84 15.50
CA PRO A 177 3.75 13.03 16.71
C PRO A 177 3.71 11.52 16.46
N PRO A 178 4.22 10.69 17.38
CA PRO A 178 4.89 11.07 18.63
C PRO A 178 6.31 11.60 18.36
N TYR A 179 6.73 12.64 19.08
CA TYR A 179 8.08 13.21 18.90
C TYR A 179 9.18 12.50 19.70
N ASP A 180 8.82 11.67 20.68
CA ASP A 180 9.74 10.80 21.42
C ASP A 180 8.96 9.64 22.05
N TYR A 181 9.65 8.57 22.41
CA TYR A 181 9.08 7.43 23.14
C TYR A 181 8.44 7.91 24.45
N ASN A 182 7.18 7.55 24.69
CA ASN A 182 6.42 7.99 25.86
C ASN A 182 6.52 9.52 26.10
N SER A 183 6.55 10.31 25.02
CA SER A 183 6.63 11.78 25.15
C SER A 183 5.39 12.38 25.80
N GLY A 184 4.21 11.82 25.49
CA GLY A 184 2.91 12.40 25.84
C GLY A 184 2.64 13.74 25.16
N MET A 185 3.46 14.11 24.16
CA MET A 185 3.31 15.34 23.40
C MET A 185 2.57 15.06 22.10
N GLY A 186 1.67 15.98 21.75
CA GLY A 186 0.96 16.02 20.49
C GLY A 186 0.90 17.44 19.95
N VAL A 187 -0.08 17.71 19.09
CA VAL A 187 -0.23 19.01 18.45
C VAL A 187 -1.68 19.46 18.43
N ASP A 188 -1.90 20.75 18.69
CA ASP A 188 -3.19 21.40 18.51
C ASP A 188 -3.13 22.33 17.29
N PRO A 189 -4.17 22.37 16.44
CA PRO A 189 -4.18 23.24 15.28
C PRO A 189 -4.26 24.71 15.71
N VAL A 190 -3.58 25.58 14.98
CA VAL A 190 -3.55 27.02 15.20
C VAL A 190 -4.09 27.71 13.97
N ASP A 191 -5.13 28.51 14.16
CA ASP A 191 -5.79 29.21 13.05
C ASP A 191 -4.93 30.35 12.49
N TYR A 192 -5.33 30.84 11.31
CA TYR A 192 -4.62 31.89 10.59
C TYR A 192 -4.42 33.16 11.42
N GLU A 193 -5.44 33.64 12.12
CA GLU A 193 -5.37 34.89 12.91
C GLU A 193 -4.47 34.73 14.13
N GLU A 194 -4.52 33.58 14.80
CA GLU A 194 -3.62 33.24 15.89
C GLU A 194 -2.17 33.13 15.42
N ALA A 195 -1.92 32.43 14.30
CA ALA A 195 -0.58 32.31 13.73
C ALA A 195 0.05 33.68 13.43
N GLN A 196 -0.74 34.60 12.85
CA GLN A 196 -0.29 35.98 12.61
C GLN A 196 -0.02 36.75 13.91
N ARG A 197 -0.86 36.60 14.95
CA ARG A 197 -0.64 37.22 16.27
C ARG A 197 0.67 36.78 16.91
N HIS A 198 1.11 35.55 16.64
CA HIS A 198 2.39 35.00 17.09
C HIS A 198 3.57 35.31 16.15
N GLY A 199 3.37 36.16 15.15
CA GLY A 199 4.42 36.68 14.27
C GLY A 199 4.84 35.74 13.14
N LEU A 200 4.03 34.73 12.81
CA LEU A 200 4.32 33.82 11.69
C LEU A 200 3.99 34.49 10.35
N VAL A 201 4.92 34.38 9.40
CA VAL A 201 4.72 34.76 8.00
C VAL A 201 4.19 33.54 7.25
N ILE A 202 2.95 33.59 6.80
CA ILE A 202 2.25 32.48 6.14
C ILE A 202 2.42 32.66 4.62
N PRO A 203 3.04 31.71 3.88
CA PRO A 203 3.21 31.84 2.44
C PRO A 203 1.86 31.86 1.70
N GLU A 204 1.71 32.75 0.71
CA GLU A 204 0.59 32.69 -0.23
C GLU A 204 0.70 31.42 -1.08
N ALA A 205 -0.40 30.68 -1.21
CA ALA A 205 -0.43 29.29 -1.64
C ALA A 205 0.23 29.05 -3.01
N THR A 206 1.37 28.36 -3.01
CA THR A 206 1.82 27.58 -4.19
C THR A 206 1.47 26.13 -3.93
N ILE A 207 0.28 25.73 -4.36
CA ILE A 207 -0.14 24.33 -4.44
C ILE A 207 0.44 23.79 -5.74
N GLU A 208 1.74 23.50 -5.76
CA GLU A 208 2.36 22.75 -6.85
C GLU A 208 3.08 21.53 -6.29
N GLY A 209 2.72 20.36 -6.81
CA GLY A 209 3.50 19.14 -6.69
C GLY A 209 3.34 18.35 -5.39
N MET A 210 2.13 17.89 -5.08
CA MET A 210 1.99 16.73 -4.19
C MET A 210 1.87 15.48 -5.05
N ASP A 211 3.02 14.97 -5.50
CA ASP A 211 3.11 13.59 -5.93
C ASP A 211 2.67 12.70 -4.76
N ASN A 212 1.65 11.87 -4.99
CA ASN A 212 1.28 10.79 -4.10
C ASN A 212 2.34 9.69 -4.17
N GLU A 213 3.56 10.01 -3.75
CA GLU A 213 4.65 9.05 -3.60
C GLU A 213 4.29 8.06 -2.50
N SER A 214 4.19 6.79 -2.89
CA SER A 214 4.15 5.68 -1.96
C SER A 214 5.47 5.60 -1.20
N LEU A 215 5.37 5.33 0.09
CA LEU A 215 6.49 5.05 0.99
C LEU A 215 7.45 3.95 0.49
N ASN A 216 7.19 3.20 -0.58
CA ASN A 216 8.14 2.20 -1.11
C ASN A 216 8.48 2.42 -2.59
N ALA A 217 8.37 3.65 -3.10
CA ALA A 217 8.37 3.88 -4.54
C ALA A 217 9.69 3.87 -5.27
N SER A 218 10.74 4.21 -4.56
CA SER A 218 12.12 4.15 -5.01
C SER A 218 13.00 4.48 -3.81
N LEU A 219 12.91 3.65 -2.77
CA LEU A 219 13.73 3.85 -1.58
C LEU A 219 15.14 3.34 -1.88
N GLU A 220 16.00 4.23 -2.35
CA GLU A 220 17.44 4.11 -2.15
C GLU A 220 17.76 4.77 -0.81
N ALA A 221 18.01 3.97 0.23
CA ALA A 221 18.56 4.50 1.47
C ALA A 221 20.09 4.33 1.45
N SER A 222 20.82 5.43 1.68
CA SER A 222 22.28 5.38 1.82
C SER A 222 22.64 4.83 3.19
N VAL A 223 23.23 3.65 3.25
CA VAL A 223 23.84 3.08 4.46
C VAL A 223 25.28 3.55 4.68
N ALA A 224 25.78 4.52 3.91
CA ALA A 224 27.15 5.02 3.99
C ALA A 224 27.58 5.52 5.39
N ARG A 225 26.63 5.87 6.25
CA ARG A 225 26.88 6.31 7.65
C ARG A 225 26.97 5.14 8.65
N MET A 226 26.61 3.93 8.24
CA MET A 226 26.75 2.72 9.05
C MET A 226 28.17 2.18 8.88
N ASP A 227 28.80 1.74 9.97
CA ASP A 227 30.04 0.99 9.87
C ASP A 227 29.81 -0.40 9.23
N GLY A 228 30.87 -1.04 8.74
CA GLY A 228 30.76 -2.26 7.93
C GLY A 228 30.11 -3.44 8.67
N ASP A 229 30.25 -3.50 9.99
CA ASP A 229 29.64 -4.55 10.82
C ASP A 229 28.14 -4.28 10.99
N LEU A 230 27.75 -3.01 11.17
CA LEU A 230 26.37 -2.56 11.26
C LEU A 230 25.62 -2.72 9.93
N GLN A 231 26.28 -2.44 8.79
CA GLN A 231 25.73 -2.71 7.45
C GLN A 231 25.45 -4.20 7.24
N GLN A 232 26.38 -5.08 7.65
CA GLN A 232 26.17 -6.52 7.55
C GLN A 232 25.09 -7.01 8.51
N ALA A 233 25.00 -6.47 9.72
CA ALA A 233 23.93 -6.78 10.66
C ALA A 233 22.56 -6.35 10.13
N PHE A 234 22.47 -5.15 9.53
CA PHE A 234 21.28 -4.60 8.90
C PHE A 234 20.84 -5.43 7.68
N ALA A 235 21.76 -5.75 6.76
CA ALA A 235 21.48 -6.59 5.59
C ALA A 235 21.10 -8.03 5.97
N ARG A 236 21.72 -8.62 7.00
CA ARG A 236 21.33 -9.94 7.52
C ARG A 236 19.98 -9.92 8.25
N ALA A 237 19.66 -8.84 8.97
CA ALA A 237 18.40 -8.68 9.67
C ALA A 237 17.22 -8.45 8.71
N LEU A 238 17.45 -7.72 7.62
CA LEU A 238 16.44 -7.44 6.59
C LEU A 238 16.36 -8.52 5.50
N ALA A 239 17.43 -9.29 5.28
CA ALA A 239 17.51 -10.35 4.28
C ALA A 239 16.90 -9.92 2.92
N ASP A 240 16.12 -10.79 2.28
CA ASP A 240 15.49 -10.58 0.96
C ASP A 240 14.32 -9.56 0.96
N CYS A 241 14.05 -8.87 2.08
CA CYS A 241 13.14 -7.71 2.10
C CYS A 241 13.76 -6.50 1.40
N VAL A 242 15.08 -6.55 1.20
CA VAL A 242 15.83 -5.49 0.56
C VAL A 242 16.86 -6.03 -0.44
N GLU A 243 17.07 -5.33 -1.56
CA GLU A 243 18.23 -5.54 -2.44
C GLU A 243 19.32 -4.53 -2.04
N VAL A 244 20.59 -4.94 -2.04
CA VAL A 244 21.72 -4.07 -1.67
C VAL A 244 22.64 -3.89 -2.87
N GLU A 245 22.93 -2.64 -3.23
CA GLU A 245 23.85 -2.28 -4.32
C GLU A 245 24.76 -1.14 -3.87
N GLY A 246 26.05 -1.44 -3.66
CA GLY A 246 27.00 -0.46 -3.13
C GLY A 246 26.64 -0.02 -1.70
N ASP A 247 26.48 1.29 -1.50
CA ASP A 247 26.04 1.91 -0.25
C ASP A 247 24.52 2.14 -0.19
N ARG A 248 23.76 1.51 -1.09
CA ARG A 248 22.31 1.70 -1.22
C ARG A 248 21.54 0.42 -0.92
N VAL A 249 20.39 0.58 -0.26
CA VAL A 249 19.46 -0.49 0.09
C VAL A 249 18.09 -0.18 -0.52
N TYR A 250 17.51 -1.15 -1.24
CA TYR A 250 16.22 -1.07 -1.93
C TYR A 250 15.17 -1.97 -1.28
N TYR A 251 14.04 -1.43 -0.84
CA TYR A 251 12.94 -2.26 -0.31
C TYR A 251 12.11 -2.93 -1.41
N THR A 252 11.91 -4.24 -1.31
CA THR A 252 10.92 -4.95 -2.14
C THR A 252 9.58 -4.92 -1.39
N ASP A 253 8.52 -4.36 -1.99
CA ASP A 253 7.20 -4.16 -1.35
C ASP A 253 6.17 -5.19 -1.88
N PRO A 254 6.23 -6.44 -1.41
CA PRO A 254 5.58 -7.58 -2.02
C PRO A 254 4.05 -7.59 -1.99
N ASN A 255 3.46 -6.93 -0.99
CA ASN A 255 2.00 -6.87 -0.77
C ASN A 255 1.49 -5.45 -0.48
N GLY A 256 2.29 -4.40 -0.69
CA GLY A 256 1.83 -3.03 -0.52
C GLY A 256 0.89 -2.56 -1.62
N THR A 257 0.69 -1.25 -1.75
CA THR A 257 -0.29 -0.64 -2.68
C THR A 257 0.32 0.39 -3.63
N ARG A 258 1.66 0.36 -3.77
CA ARG A 258 2.39 1.25 -4.66
C ARG A 258 2.03 1.10 -6.15
N PRO A 259 1.83 2.22 -6.89
CA PRO A 259 1.83 2.24 -8.34
C PRO A 259 3.17 1.78 -8.98
N VAL A 260 3.14 0.74 -9.80
CA VAL A 260 4.25 0.17 -10.59
C VAL A 260 3.94 0.31 -12.07
N HIS A 261 4.98 0.48 -12.89
CA HIS A 261 4.81 0.32 -14.33
C HIS A 261 4.55 -1.16 -14.65
N TRP A 262 3.73 -1.45 -15.66
CA TRP A 262 3.36 -2.82 -16.00
C TRP A 262 4.57 -3.69 -16.35
N SER A 263 5.65 -3.11 -16.90
CA SER A 263 6.88 -3.85 -17.22
C SER A 263 7.60 -4.41 -15.98
N GLU A 264 7.42 -3.77 -14.82
CA GLU A 264 8.06 -4.14 -13.56
C GLU A 264 7.15 -5.00 -12.66
N ALA A 265 5.86 -5.04 -12.99
CA ALA A 265 4.82 -5.60 -12.12
C ALA A 265 5.07 -7.08 -11.79
N GLY A 266 5.53 -7.90 -12.75
CA GLY A 266 5.88 -9.29 -12.49
C GLY A 266 6.98 -9.49 -11.44
N ARG A 267 8.06 -8.69 -11.51
CA ARG A 267 9.13 -8.71 -10.49
C ARG A 267 8.59 -8.30 -9.13
N VAL A 268 7.84 -7.20 -9.07
CA VAL A 268 7.37 -6.61 -7.79
C VAL A 268 6.30 -7.48 -7.13
N ILE A 269 5.30 -7.93 -7.89
CA ILE A 269 4.13 -8.64 -7.35
C ILE A 269 4.43 -10.14 -7.20
N CYS A 270 5.26 -10.73 -8.05
CA CYS A 270 5.48 -12.19 -8.07
C CYS A 270 6.90 -12.63 -7.75
N GLY A 271 7.85 -11.73 -7.42
CA GLY A 271 9.23 -12.09 -7.08
C GLY A 271 9.36 -13.19 -6.02
N GLN A 272 10.43 -14.00 -6.09
CA GLN A 272 10.73 -15.01 -5.07
C GLN A 272 11.01 -14.35 -3.72
N ARG A 273 10.51 -14.94 -2.63
CA ARG A 273 10.49 -14.33 -1.28
C ARG A 273 10.83 -15.37 -0.20
N PRO A 274 11.33 -14.93 0.97
CA PRO A 274 11.49 -15.77 2.15
C PRO A 274 10.16 -16.41 2.58
N PRO A 275 10.14 -17.64 3.12
CA PRO A 275 8.91 -18.32 3.56
C PRO A 275 8.09 -17.58 4.63
N VAL A 276 8.70 -16.62 5.33
CA VAL A 276 8.07 -15.87 6.43
C VAL A 276 7.18 -14.72 5.95
N ILE A 277 7.36 -14.23 4.72
CA ILE A 277 6.54 -13.17 4.14
C ILE A 277 5.34 -13.83 3.43
N PRO A 278 4.09 -13.56 3.87
CA PRO A 278 2.92 -14.10 3.20
C PRO A 278 2.84 -13.59 1.77
N ASP A 279 2.75 -14.48 0.79
CA ASP A 279 2.71 -14.10 -0.61
C ASP A 279 1.28 -13.84 -1.10
N THR A 280 0.55 -12.96 -0.39
CA THR A 280 -0.92 -12.84 -0.53
C THR A 280 -1.32 -12.30 -1.90
N GLN A 281 -0.68 -11.23 -2.38
CA GLN A 281 -0.97 -10.66 -3.70
C GLN A 281 -0.65 -11.66 -4.83
N ALA A 282 0.54 -12.28 -4.84
CA ALA A 282 0.87 -13.23 -5.89
C ALA A 282 -0.02 -14.49 -5.84
N ARG A 283 -0.40 -14.97 -4.65
CA ARG A 283 -1.35 -16.10 -4.51
C ARG A 283 -2.73 -15.74 -5.05
N ALA A 284 -3.22 -14.53 -4.76
CA ALA A 284 -4.50 -14.06 -5.28
C ALA A 284 -4.45 -13.93 -6.82
N VAL A 285 -3.36 -13.38 -7.36
CA VAL A 285 -3.10 -13.31 -8.81
C VAL A 285 -3.03 -14.70 -9.43
N VAL A 286 -2.31 -15.66 -8.84
CA VAL A 286 -2.27 -17.06 -9.33
C VAL A 286 -3.68 -17.62 -9.40
N LYS A 287 -4.47 -17.51 -8.32
CA LYS A 287 -5.85 -18.00 -8.29
C LYS A 287 -6.73 -17.33 -9.36
N PHE A 288 -6.53 -16.04 -9.59
CA PHE A 288 -7.25 -15.27 -10.60
C PHE A 288 -6.89 -15.68 -12.02
N VAL A 289 -5.59 -15.74 -12.32
CA VAL A 289 -5.06 -16.15 -13.63
C VAL A 289 -5.49 -17.58 -13.94
N GLU A 290 -5.47 -18.49 -12.96
CA GLU A 290 -5.91 -19.87 -13.16
C GLU A 290 -7.40 -20.01 -13.47
N ASP A 291 -8.26 -19.25 -12.80
CA ASP A 291 -9.70 -19.20 -13.04
C ASP A 291 -10.34 -17.90 -12.53
N GLN A 292 -10.53 -16.94 -13.44
CA GLN A 292 -11.14 -15.65 -13.13
C GLN A 292 -12.54 -15.75 -12.54
N ARG A 293 -13.26 -16.87 -12.76
CA ARG A 293 -14.62 -17.07 -12.20
C ARG A 293 -14.59 -17.21 -10.69
N LYS A 294 -13.45 -17.60 -10.10
CA LYS A 294 -13.28 -17.67 -8.64
C LYS A 294 -13.36 -16.29 -7.97
N PHE A 295 -13.22 -15.22 -8.74
CA PHE A 295 -13.38 -13.83 -8.32
C PHE A 295 -14.72 -13.26 -8.82
N ASP A 296 -15.80 -13.98 -8.55
CA ASP A 296 -17.18 -13.48 -8.69
C ASP A 296 -17.79 -13.19 -7.31
N ARG A 297 -18.17 -11.94 -7.06
CA ARG A 297 -18.68 -11.49 -5.76
C ARG A 297 -20.01 -12.17 -5.41
N ALA A 298 -20.76 -12.64 -6.40
CA ALA A 298 -21.99 -13.41 -6.18
C ALA A 298 -21.73 -14.79 -5.56
N GLN A 299 -20.49 -15.29 -5.64
CA GLN A 299 -20.07 -16.61 -5.13
C GLN A 299 -19.25 -16.47 -3.83
N ARG A 300 -19.30 -15.31 -3.18
CA ARG A 300 -18.58 -15.07 -1.93
C ARG A 300 -19.08 -16.02 -0.83
N GLY A 301 -18.13 -16.69 -0.16
CA GLY A 301 -18.43 -17.69 0.88
C GLY A 301 -18.61 -19.12 0.36
N VAL A 302 -18.61 -19.33 -0.96
CA VAL A 302 -18.62 -20.68 -1.56
C VAL A 302 -17.22 -21.27 -1.52
N GLN A 303 -17.11 -22.54 -1.12
CA GLN A 303 -15.84 -23.25 -1.06
C GLN A 303 -15.15 -23.26 -2.44
N GLY A 304 -13.86 -22.90 -2.47
CA GLY A 304 -13.07 -22.83 -3.71
C GLY A 304 -13.07 -21.48 -4.41
N TYR A 305 -13.99 -20.57 -4.07
CA TYR A 305 -14.00 -19.18 -4.53
C TYR A 305 -13.08 -18.29 -3.68
N ALA A 306 -12.84 -17.06 -4.12
CA ALA A 306 -11.99 -16.12 -3.42
C ALA A 306 -12.58 -15.67 -2.06
N THR A 307 -11.76 -15.68 -1.01
CA THR A 307 -12.09 -15.06 0.29
C THR A 307 -12.06 -13.54 0.18
N GLN A 308 -12.56 -12.83 1.20
CA GLN A 308 -12.46 -11.36 1.22
C GLN A 308 -11.00 -10.88 1.17
N GLU A 309 -10.10 -11.52 1.92
CA GLU A 309 -8.67 -11.20 1.90
C GLU A 309 -8.05 -11.42 0.52
N GLU A 310 -8.43 -12.49 -0.20
CA GLU A 310 -7.94 -12.73 -1.56
C GLU A 310 -8.48 -11.69 -2.55
N TRP A 311 -9.74 -11.25 -2.36
CA TRP A 311 -10.33 -10.15 -3.13
C TRP A 311 -9.57 -8.84 -2.93
N ASP A 312 -9.32 -8.46 -1.68
CA ASP A 312 -8.59 -7.23 -1.34
C ASP A 312 -7.15 -7.31 -1.87
N ALA A 313 -6.49 -8.47 -1.74
CA ALA A 313 -5.15 -8.68 -2.27
C ALA A 313 -5.08 -8.57 -3.81
N LEU A 314 -6.06 -9.11 -4.53
CA LEU A 314 -6.12 -8.96 -5.99
C LEU A 314 -6.44 -7.51 -6.39
N TYR A 315 -7.38 -6.87 -5.68
CA TYR A 315 -7.72 -5.46 -5.91
C TYR A 315 -6.50 -4.57 -5.76
N ASP A 316 -5.74 -4.75 -4.68
CA ASP A 316 -4.51 -4.02 -4.44
C ASP A 316 -3.48 -4.33 -5.53
N ALA A 317 -3.26 -5.60 -5.87
CA ALA A 317 -2.30 -5.99 -6.92
C ALA A 317 -2.62 -5.34 -8.28
N VAL A 318 -3.89 -5.25 -8.68
CA VAL A 318 -4.30 -4.65 -9.96
C VAL A 318 -4.21 -3.13 -9.92
N ASN A 319 -4.73 -2.47 -8.89
CA ASN A 319 -4.69 -1.00 -8.78
C ASN A 319 -3.27 -0.45 -8.63
N ARG A 320 -2.33 -1.28 -8.17
CA ARG A 320 -0.91 -0.98 -8.21
C ARG A 320 -0.35 -0.87 -9.61
N ILE A 321 -0.90 -1.54 -10.60
CA ILE A 321 -0.35 -1.43 -11.96
C ILE A 321 -0.82 -0.09 -12.49
N ARG A 322 0.08 0.83 -12.86
CA ARG A 322 -0.34 2.11 -13.42
C ARG A 322 -1.19 1.86 -14.67
N PRO A 323 -2.32 2.58 -14.84
CA PRO A 323 -3.06 2.56 -16.09
C PRO A 323 -2.12 2.88 -17.26
N THR A 324 -2.35 2.22 -18.39
CA THR A 324 -1.49 2.39 -19.56
C THR A 324 -1.58 3.84 -20.05
N ASP A 325 -0.45 4.54 -20.16
CA ASP A 325 -0.41 5.90 -20.73
C ASP A 325 -0.92 5.87 -22.18
N VAL A 326 -1.50 6.98 -22.64
CA VAL A 326 -1.97 7.19 -24.02
C VAL A 326 -0.88 6.93 -25.06
N ARG A 327 0.40 7.07 -24.68
CA ARG A 327 1.55 6.77 -25.56
C ARG A 327 1.81 5.28 -25.73
N GLU A 328 1.34 4.46 -24.79
CA GLU A 328 1.47 3.00 -24.78
C GLU A 328 0.14 2.27 -25.03
N SER A 329 -0.95 3.04 -25.05
CA SER A 329 -2.29 2.58 -25.42
C SER A 329 -2.29 2.14 -26.89
N GLY A 330 -3.15 1.19 -27.16
CA GLY A 330 -3.37 0.64 -28.50
C GLY A 330 -4.75 0.00 -28.52
N THR A 331 -5.05 -0.82 -29.51
CA THR A 331 -6.37 -1.45 -29.59
C THR A 331 -6.50 -2.61 -28.60
N LEU A 332 -7.57 -2.59 -27.81
CA LEU A 332 -8.01 -3.70 -26.98
C LEU A 332 -9.24 -4.38 -27.56
N TYR A 333 -9.29 -5.70 -27.39
CA TYR A 333 -10.34 -6.57 -27.85
C TYR A 333 -10.88 -7.40 -26.69
N ARG A 334 -12.20 -7.51 -26.60
CA ARG A 334 -12.86 -8.40 -25.64
C ARG A 334 -13.87 -9.29 -26.34
N GLY A 335 -13.65 -10.59 -26.24
CA GLY A 335 -14.54 -11.62 -26.79
C GLY A 335 -15.67 -11.97 -25.84
N MET A 336 -16.88 -12.02 -26.36
CA MET A 336 -18.07 -12.43 -25.63
C MET A 336 -18.89 -13.39 -26.48
N SER A 337 -19.56 -14.33 -25.80
CA SER A 337 -20.53 -15.23 -26.40
C SER A 337 -21.88 -14.99 -25.73
N ILE A 338 -22.89 -14.58 -26.51
CA ILE A 338 -24.22 -14.25 -25.99
C ILE A 338 -25.24 -15.17 -26.64
N ASP A 339 -26.22 -15.63 -25.86
CA ASP A 339 -27.38 -16.34 -26.39
C ASP A 339 -28.03 -15.52 -27.51
N SER A 340 -28.24 -16.14 -28.68
CA SER A 340 -28.75 -15.45 -29.87
C SER A 340 -30.09 -14.74 -29.62
N ASN A 341 -30.92 -15.27 -28.71
CA ASN A 341 -32.21 -14.65 -28.37
C ASN A 341 -32.06 -13.36 -27.55
N ASN A 342 -30.90 -13.16 -26.91
CA ASN A 342 -30.62 -12.00 -26.06
C ASN A 342 -29.62 -11.02 -26.70
N ALA A 343 -29.04 -11.36 -27.85
CA ALA A 343 -27.98 -10.57 -28.46
C ALA A 343 -28.45 -9.18 -28.89
N ASP A 344 -29.62 -9.07 -29.52
CA ASP A 344 -30.19 -7.78 -29.91
C ASP A 344 -30.53 -6.92 -28.70
N GLN A 345 -31.17 -7.51 -27.68
CA GLN A 345 -31.46 -6.81 -26.43
C GLN A 345 -30.18 -6.32 -25.74
N PHE A 346 -29.13 -7.14 -25.73
CA PHE A 346 -27.83 -6.76 -25.19
C PHE A 346 -27.24 -5.57 -25.94
N LEU A 347 -27.21 -5.63 -27.28
CA LEU A 347 -26.64 -4.59 -28.13
C LEU A 347 -27.40 -3.27 -28.01
N ASP A 348 -28.74 -3.31 -27.95
CA ASP A 348 -29.56 -2.13 -27.73
C ASP A 348 -29.32 -1.51 -26.35
N ARG A 349 -29.19 -2.35 -25.31
CA ARG A 349 -28.89 -1.90 -23.95
C ARG A 349 -27.54 -1.18 -23.89
N ILE A 350 -26.46 -1.80 -24.39
CA ILE A 350 -25.13 -1.18 -24.32
C ILE A 350 -25.01 0.04 -25.22
N LYS A 351 -25.79 0.12 -26.32
CA LYS A 351 -25.86 1.31 -27.16
C LYS A 351 -26.51 2.48 -26.43
N ARG A 352 -27.52 2.22 -25.60
CA ARG A 352 -28.22 3.24 -24.82
C ARG A 352 -27.45 3.65 -23.56
N ASP A 353 -26.99 2.66 -22.78
CA ASP A 353 -26.51 2.87 -21.41
C ASP A 353 -24.98 2.85 -21.30
N GLY A 354 -24.28 2.41 -22.37
CA GLY A 354 -22.87 2.08 -22.35
C GLY A 354 -22.62 0.63 -21.93
N TYR A 355 -21.41 0.14 -22.20
CA TYR A 355 -20.90 -1.12 -21.71
C TYR A 355 -20.08 -0.92 -20.43
N GLN A 356 -20.29 -1.80 -19.45
CA GLN A 356 -19.54 -1.84 -18.21
C GLN A 356 -19.44 -3.29 -17.75
N ALA A 357 -18.36 -3.63 -17.05
CA ALA A 357 -18.22 -4.96 -16.46
C ALA A 357 -19.38 -5.25 -15.49
N LEU A 358 -19.73 -6.53 -15.35
CA LEU A 358 -20.81 -6.95 -14.45
C LEU A 358 -20.53 -6.45 -13.01
N PRO A 359 -21.55 -5.99 -12.26
CA PRO A 359 -21.37 -5.47 -10.89
C PRO A 359 -20.75 -6.48 -9.90
N THR A 360 -20.78 -7.77 -10.23
CA THR A 360 -20.22 -8.84 -9.40
C THR A 360 -18.75 -9.12 -9.71
N LYS A 361 -18.20 -8.57 -10.78
CA LYS A 361 -16.79 -8.73 -11.17
C LYS A 361 -15.95 -7.59 -10.61
N MET A 362 -14.66 -7.85 -10.33
CA MET A 362 -13.70 -6.80 -9.96
C MET A 362 -13.19 -6.04 -11.17
N VAL A 363 -12.88 -6.82 -12.19
CA VAL A 363 -12.17 -6.41 -13.39
C VAL A 363 -12.81 -7.09 -14.58
N ASP A 364 -12.66 -6.45 -15.72
CA ASP A 364 -13.00 -6.95 -17.03
C ASP A 364 -11.70 -7.28 -17.77
N SER A 365 -11.59 -8.48 -18.32
CA SER A 365 -10.39 -8.91 -19.05
C SER A 365 -10.48 -8.54 -20.53
N TRP A 366 -9.45 -7.87 -21.03
CA TRP A 366 -9.29 -7.45 -22.41
C TRP A 366 -7.94 -7.93 -22.95
N SER A 367 -7.83 -8.13 -24.26
CA SER A 367 -6.59 -8.56 -24.91
C SER A 367 -6.12 -7.50 -25.90
N ARG A 368 -4.81 -7.30 -26.02
CA ARG A 368 -4.22 -6.51 -27.12
C ARG A 368 -4.17 -7.26 -28.46
N THR A 369 -4.73 -8.47 -28.53
CA THR A 369 -4.75 -9.30 -29.74
C THR A 369 -6.19 -9.71 -30.07
N GLU A 370 -6.60 -9.46 -31.31
CA GLU A 370 -7.95 -9.79 -31.78
C GLU A 370 -8.20 -11.30 -31.79
N GLU A 371 -7.20 -12.08 -32.22
CA GLU A 371 -7.28 -13.54 -32.30
C GLU A 371 -7.63 -14.18 -30.95
N THR A 372 -7.09 -13.64 -29.86
CA THR A 372 -7.44 -14.05 -28.50
C THR A 372 -8.90 -13.78 -28.17
N ALA A 373 -9.38 -12.57 -28.44
CA ALA A 373 -10.79 -12.23 -28.24
C ALA A 373 -11.72 -13.13 -29.09
N GLN A 374 -11.33 -13.44 -30.33
CA GLN A 374 -12.08 -14.36 -31.18
C GLN A 374 -12.15 -15.77 -30.57
N ARG A 375 -11.04 -16.31 -30.03
CA ARG A 375 -11.02 -17.60 -29.33
C ARG A 375 -12.00 -17.63 -28.15
N PHE A 376 -12.02 -16.58 -27.32
CA PHE A 376 -12.96 -16.46 -26.21
C PHE A 376 -14.42 -16.34 -26.66
N ALA A 377 -14.70 -15.55 -27.69
CA ALA A 377 -16.05 -15.43 -28.26
C ALA A 377 -16.54 -16.76 -28.85
N ALA A 378 -15.63 -17.56 -29.44
CA ALA A 378 -15.93 -18.86 -30.01
C ALA A 378 -16.11 -19.98 -28.97
N GLY A 379 -15.58 -19.82 -27.75
CA GLY A 379 -15.64 -20.83 -26.68
C GLY A 379 -17.02 -21.00 -26.00
N GLY A 380 -18.03 -20.23 -26.40
CA GLY A 380 -19.39 -20.33 -25.87
C GLY A 380 -20.21 -21.48 -26.45
N LYS A 381 -21.49 -21.56 -26.05
CA LYS A 381 -22.40 -22.63 -26.51
C LYS A 381 -22.62 -22.53 -28.04
N PRO A 382 -22.72 -23.66 -28.75
CA PRO A 382 -23.11 -23.65 -30.16
C PRO A 382 -24.41 -22.88 -30.39
N GLY A 383 -24.43 -22.01 -31.40
CA GLY A 383 -25.59 -21.16 -31.72
C GLY A 383 -25.59 -19.77 -31.05
N ASN A 384 -24.70 -19.53 -30.07
CA ASN A 384 -24.54 -18.19 -29.51
C ASN A 384 -23.94 -17.20 -30.54
N GLU A 385 -24.37 -15.94 -30.46
CA GLU A 385 -23.76 -14.85 -31.22
C GLU A 385 -22.40 -14.49 -30.61
N ARG A 386 -21.40 -14.36 -31.49
CA ARG A 386 -20.03 -13.98 -31.13
C ARG A 386 -19.92 -12.46 -31.21
N ILE A 387 -19.57 -11.83 -30.11
CA ILE A 387 -19.43 -10.37 -30.03
C ILE A 387 -17.99 -10.04 -29.65
N ILE A 388 -17.40 -9.06 -30.33
CA ILE A 388 -16.08 -8.52 -30.02
C ILE A 388 -16.23 -7.04 -29.73
N LEU A 389 -15.93 -6.64 -28.49
CA LEU A 389 -15.78 -5.24 -28.16
C LEU A 389 -14.38 -4.78 -28.57
N VAL A 390 -14.29 -3.60 -29.16
CA VAL A 390 -13.05 -2.99 -29.66
C VAL A 390 -12.89 -1.61 -29.03
N ASN A 391 -11.83 -1.39 -28.27
CA ASN A 391 -11.46 -0.08 -27.74
C ASN A 391 -10.13 0.35 -28.35
N GLU A 392 -10.15 1.37 -29.21
CA GLU A 392 -8.99 1.78 -30.01
C GLU A 392 -8.01 2.69 -29.25
N ASP A 393 -8.46 3.34 -28.17
CA ASP A 393 -7.65 4.23 -27.32
C ASP A 393 -8.09 4.12 -25.85
N TYR A 394 -7.68 3.03 -25.21
CA TYR A 394 -7.96 2.80 -23.79
C TYR A 394 -6.99 3.60 -22.91
N ARG A 395 -7.43 3.98 -21.71
CA ARG A 395 -6.67 4.82 -20.76
C ARG A 395 -6.62 4.24 -19.36
N SER A 396 -7.68 3.56 -18.95
CA SER A 396 -7.83 3.02 -17.60
C SER A 396 -7.28 1.59 -17.41
N GLY A 397 -6.74 0.98 -18.48
CA GLY A 397 -6.37 -0.43 -18.48
C GLY A 397 -5.04 -0.75 -17.77
N HIS A 398 -5.08 -1.77 -16.92
CA HIS A 398 -3.96 -2.31 -16.14
C HIS A 398 -3.36 -3.55 -16.82
N ARG A 399 -2.15 -3.44 -17.36
CA ARG A 399 -1.47 -4.53 -18.08
C ARG A 399 -0.87 -5.56 -17.12
N ILE A 400 -1.24 -6.83 -17.28
CA ILE A 400 -0.76 -7.92 -16.41
C ILE A 400 0.16 -8.93 -17.11
N ASP A 401 0.54 -8.67 -18.36
CA ASP A 401 1.31 -9.62 -19.17
C ASP A 401 2.66 -10.03 -18.55
N THR A 402 3.39 -9.10 -17.94
CA THR A 402 4.65 -9.43 -17.25
C THR A 402 4.44 -10.27 -16.00
N ILE A 403 3.35 -10.05 -15.28
CA ILE A 403 2.98 -10.81 -14.08
C ILE A 403 2.75 -12.26 -14.48
N VAL A 404 1.93 -12.48 -15.51
CA VAL A 404 1.62 -13.84 -15.96
C VAL A 404 2.86 -14.56 -16.47
N ARG A 405 3.73 -13.87 -17.23
CA ARG A 405 5.02 -14.41 -17.67
C ARG A 405 5.91 -14.81 -16.50
N THR A 406 6.07 -13.95 -15.49
CA THR A 406 6.87 -14.25 -14.30
C THR A 406 6.33 -15.46 -13.54
N LEU A 407 5.01 -15.58 -13.37
CA LEU A 407 4.40 -16.74 -12.70
C LEU A 407 4.68 -18.06 -13.43
N GLN A 408 4.75 -18.04 -14.76
CA GLN A 408 5.10 -19.21 -15.57
C GLN A 408 6.56 -19.59 -15.45
N GLU A 409 7.47 -18.62 -15.55
CA GLU A 409 8.91 -18.80 -15.37
C GLU A 409 9.19 -19.46 -14.01
N GLN A 410 8.47 -19.02 -12.98
CA GLN A 410 8.52 -19.58 -11.63
C GLN A 410 7.75 -20.90 -11.44
N ARG A 411 7.07 -21.39 -12.48
CA ARG A 411 6.27 -22.63 -12.47
C ARG A 411 5.15 -22.64 -11.41
N ARG A 412 4.57 -21.48 -11.13
CA ARG A 412 3.53 -21.29 -10.09
C ARG A 412 2.10 -21.53 -10.56
N LEU A 413 1.89 -21.70 -11.87
CA LEU A 413 0.59 -22.02 -12.45
C LEU A 413 0.46 -23.54 -12.63
N VAL A 414 -0.64 -24.11 -12.13
CA VAL A 414 -0.93 -25.55 -12.18
C VAL A 414 -1.37 -25.99 -13.59
N ASN A 415 -2.15 -25.14 -14.26
CA ASN A 415 -2.61 -25.40 -15.64
C ASN A 415 -1.58 -24.92 -16.66
N LYS A 416 -0.59 -25.77 -16.98
CA LYS A 416 0.47 -25.52 -17.97
C LYS A 416 0.13 -26.01 -19.38
N THR A 417 -1.15 -26.15 -19.74
CA THR A 417 -1.48 -26.60 -21.10
C THR A 417 -1.44 -25.40 -22.05
N ASP A 418 -0.99 -25.61 -23.29
CA ASP A 418 -1.00 -24.63 -24.38
C ASP A 418 -2.42 -24.13 -24.76
N GLN A 419 -3.45 -24.62 -24.05
CA GLN A 419 -4.84 -24.20 -24.15
C GLN A 419 -5.28 -23.29 -22.99
N HIS A 420 -4.41 -23.02 -22.00
CA HIS A 420 -4.69 -22.08 -20.94
C HIS A 420 -4.47 -20.65 -21.49
N PRO A 421 -5.54 -19.84 -21.58
CA PRO A 421 -5.52 -18.62 -22.39
C PRO A 421 -4.42 -17.65 -21.99
N HIS A 422 -4.08 -17.54 -20.71
CA HIS A 422 -3.24 -16.45 -20.21
C HIS A 422 -1.75 -16.53 -20.62
N THR A 423 -1.32 -17.50 -21.44
CA THR A 423 0.11 -17.78 -21.65
C THR A 423 0.87 -16.86 -22.61
N ASN A 424 0.19 -16.22 -23.56
CA ASN A 424 0.76 -15.24 -24.49
C ASN A 424 -0.17 -14.04 -24.73
N GLU A 425 -1.25 -13.96 -23.97
CA GLU A 425 -2.28 -12.96 -24.15
C GLU A 425 -1.80 -11.69 -23.46
N SER A 426 -1.52 -10.66 -24.26
CA SER A 426 -1.18 -9.32 -23.78
C SER A 426 -2.39 -8.73 -23.07
N GLU A 427 -2.69 -9.27 -21.89
CA GLU A 427 -3.92 -9.09 -21.14
C GLU A 427 -3.89 -7.78 -20.38
N VAL A 428 -5.02 -7.08 -20.45
CA VAL A 428 -5.27 -5.80 -19.83
C VAL A 428 -6.56 -5.90 -19.03
N LEU A 429 -6.48 -5.56 -17.76
CA LEU A 429 -7.61 -5.55 -16.86
C LEU A 429 -8.19 -4.14 -16.79
N ILE A 430 -9.49 -4.01 -16.98
CA ILE A 430 -10.22 -2.76 -16.80
C ILE A 430 -11.07 -2.88 -15.53
N MET A 431 -10.98 -1.92 -14.61
CA MET A 431 -11.72 -1.96 -13.35
C MET A 431 -13.24 -1.87 -13.59
N GLN A 432 -14.05 -2.56 -12.76
CA GLN A 432 -15.51 -2.63 -12.92
C GLN A 432 -16.18 -1.25 -13.03
N GLY A 433 -15.63 -0.21 -12.40
CA GLY A 433 -16.15 1.15 -12.42
C GLY A 433 -16.07 1.86 -13.79
N VAL A 434 -15.27 1.37 -14.73
CA VAL A 434 -15.05 2.02 -16.03
C VAL A 434 -16.21 1.72 -16.99
N ARG A 435 -16.83 2.78 -17.51
CA ARG A 435 -17.92 2.70 -18.48
C ARG A 435 -17.42 3.03 -19.89
N HIS A 436 -17.94 2.34 -20.88
CA HIS A 436 -17.60 2.52 -22.28
C HIS A 436 -18.83 2.94 -23.09
N ARG A 437 -18.73 4.03 -23.84
CA ARG A 437 -19.76 4.43 -24.80
C ARG A 437 -19.60 3.61 -26.08
N VAL A 438 -20.70 3.12 -26.63
CA VAL A 438 -20.71 2.49 -27.96
C VAL A 438 -20.66 3.56 -29.04
N ASN A 439 -19.63 3.50 -29.88
CA ASN A 439 -19.44 4.40 -31.01
C ASN A 439 -20.07 3.84 -32.28
N LYS A 440 -19.88 2.54 -32.53
CA LYS A 440 -20.31 1.88 -33.77
C LYS A 440 -20.53 0.39 -33.53
N ILE A 441 -21.51 -0.19 -34.20
CA ILE A 441 -21.74 -1.64 -34.25
C ILE A 441 -21.64 -2.09 -35.71
N VAL A 442 -20.81 -3.10 -35.97
CA VAL A 442 -20.66 -3.77 -37.27
C VAL A 442 -21.12 -5.21 -37.07
N ARG A 443 -22.33 -5.52 -37.55
CA ARG A 443 -22.90 -6.87 -37.44
C ARG A 443 -22.11 -7.85 -38.31
N GLY A 444 -21.74 -8.98 -37.71
CA GLY A 444 -21.15 -10.10 -38.44
C GLY A 444 -22.17 -10.76 -39.37
N ARG A 445 -21.68 -11.41 -40.42
CA ARG A 445 -22.46 -12.30 -41.30
C ARG A 445 -21.77 -13.67 -41.38
N ASP A 446 -22.54 -14.72 -41.66
CA ASP A 446 -22.01 -16.05 -42.00
C ASP A 446 -21.00 -16.61 -40.98
N GLY A 447 -21.29 -16.46 -39.68
CA GLY A 447 -20.46 -16.98 -38.60
C GLY A 447 -19.28 -16.08 -38.19
N THR A 448 -19.13 -14.91 -38.81
CA THR A 448 -18.19 -13.88 -38.35
C THR A 448 -18.71 -13.14 -37.11
N PRO A 449 -17.83 -12.64 -36.22
CA PRO A 449 -18.25 -11.91 -35.03
C PRO A 449 -18.91 -10.56 -35.34
N THR A 450 -19.84 -10.15 -34.50
CA THR A 450 -20.33 -8.77 -34.43
C THR A 450 -19.31 -7.91 -33.68
N TYR A 451 -18.79 -6.86 -34.31
CA TYR A 451 -17.84 -5.93 -33.72
C TYR A 451 -18.55 -4.71 -33.13
N VAL A 452 -18.21 -4.35 -31.89
CA VAL A 452 -18.75 -3.19 -31.19
C VAL A 452 -17.59 -2.29 -30.80
N TYR A 453 -17.46 -1.17 -31.49
CA TYR A 453 -16.43 -0.18 -31.23
C TYR A 453 -16.88 0.71 -30.10
N VAL A 454 -16.03 0.85 -29.08
CA VAL A 454 -16.32 1.56 -27.85
C VAL A 454 -15.20 2.51 -27.47
N SER A 455 -15.52 3.51 -26.64
CA SER A 455 -14.52 4.38 -25.99
C SER A 455 -14.87 4.54 -24.52
N GLU A 456 -13.86 4.64 -23.67
CA GLU A 456 -14.04 4.96 -22.25
C GLU A 456 -14.76 6.31 -22.08
N GLN A 457 -15.74 6.36 -21.16
CA GLN A 457 -16.38 7.59 -20.73
C GLN A 457 -15.53 8.21 -19.62
N GLN A 458 -15.25 9.52 -19.75
CA GLN A 458 -14.55 10.30 -18.73
C GLN A 458 -15.43 10.55 -17.51
#